data_AF-A0A8T0EWB2-F1
#
_entry.id   AF-A0A8T0EWB2-F1
#
_cell.length_a   1.000
_cell.length_b   1.000
_cell.length_c   1.000
_cell.angle_alpha   90.00
_cell.angle_beta   90.00
_cell.angle_gamma   90.00
#
_symmetry.space_group_name_H-M   'P 1'
#
loop_
_entity.id
_entity.type
_entity.pdbx_description
1 polymer ?
#
loop_
_entity_poly.entity_id
_entity_poly.type
_entity_poly.pdbx_seq_one_letter_code
_entity_poly.pdbx_strand_id
1 'polypeptide(L)'
;MCRAVQDNIDQKLTALRDDMASELYDLEEEYYSSAFKLTPIIIQAVNPEYLENESFHVIECVKVSLIHLLGIGEENIKRRKNESLDIIDNLSCYSDGQCLSCLHRGVECIDYEVLTRHPEYEERQYPATVWISAKETGPSLSRAQINLYKKLFRYIQGDNLKGEFINSTTPTRTKVIPCRGDSLCEPTYIMSLLIPNDLYDDMFPIPTDVDLFFEREPPKRYVVRSFGGRPSESQWVTEAQKLADLTLKDVGVARDHYYLNWYDPPLQLFNRLNEIWITKSIKKKTNEQKKFIRDQNDLNEVC
;
A
#
# COMPACT_ATOMS: atom_id res chain seq x y z
N MET A 1 13.63 -18.35 -41.79
CA MET A 1 12.25 -17.96 -41.46
C MET A 1 12.08 -17.68 -39.96
N CYS A 2 12.56 -18.54 -39.04
CA CYS A 2 12.36 -18.33 -37.60
C CYS A 2 13.14 -17.14 -36.97
N ARG A 3 14.36 -16.81 -37.43
CA ARG A 3 15.11 -15.65 -36.90
C ARG A 3 14.41 -14.32 -37.20
N ALA A 4 13.94 -14.12 -38.43
CA ALA A 4 13.23 -12.89 -38.80
C ALA A 4 11.91 -12.71 -38.05
N VAL A 5 11.24 -13.80 -37.66
CA VAL A 5 10.04 -13.74 -36.82
C VAL A 5 10.42 -13.42 -35.37
N GLN A 6 11.49 -14.00 -34.85
CA GLN A 6 12.02 -13.70 -33.51
C GLN A 6 12.45 -12.23 -33.40
N ASP A 7 13.21 -11.72 -34.38
CA ASP A 7 13.68 -10.34 -34.41
C ASP A 7 12.50 -9.35 -34.48
N ASN A 8 11.41 -9.70 -35.17
CA ASN A 8 10.19 -8.88 -35.22
C ASN A 8 9.46 -8.85 -33.87
N ILE A 9 9.40 -10.00 -33.18
CA ILE A 9 8.80 -10.10 -31.84
C ILE A 9 9.64 -9.32 -30.83
N ASP A 10 10.96 -9.47 -30.88
CA ASP A 10 11.89 -8.78 -29.98
C ASP A 10 11.85 -7.26 -30.20
N GLN A 11 11.75 -6.78 -31.45
CA GLN A 11 11.53 -5.36 -31.74
C GLN A 11 10.20 -4.86 -31.18
N LYS A 12 9.11 -5.61 -31.33
CA LYS A 12 7.80 -5.23 -30.79
C LYS A 12 7.81 -5.21 -29.27
N LEU A 13 8.47 -6.17 -28.61
CA LEU A 13 8.61 -6.22 -27.16
C LEU A 13 9.48 -5.07 -26.64
N THR A 14 10.53 -4.69 -27.37
CA THR A 14 11.39 -3.56 -27.02
C THR A 14 10.64 -2.24 -27.17
N ALA A 15 9.92 -2.04 -28.28
CA ALA A 15 9.06 -0.87 -28.45
C ALA A 15 7.98 -0.78 -27.37
N LEU A 16 7.33 -1.89 -27.02
CA LEU A 16 6.34 -1.92 -25.94
C LEU A 16 6.96 -1.57 -24.58
N ARG A 17 8.17 -2.06 -24.32
CA ARG A 17 8.92 -1.76 -23.09
C ARG A 17 9.29 -0.29 -23.02
N ASP A 18 9.75 0.29 -24.12
CA ASP A 18 10.17 1.69 -24.18
C ASP A 18 8.97 2.63 -24.10
N ASP A 19 7.85 2.29 -24.74
CA ASP A 19 6.58 3.02 -24.60
C ASP A 19 6.07 2.96 -23.15
N MET A 20 6.07 1.78 -22.53
CA MET A 20 5.69 1.63 -21.12
C MET A 20 6.64 2.38 -20.18
N ALA A 21 7.94 2.40 -20.47
CA ALA A 21 8.92 3.15 -19.70
C ALA A 21 8.69 4.66 -19.84
N SER A 22 8.44 5.16 -21.05
CA SER A 22 8.12 6.57 -21.29
C SER A 22 6.86 6.98 -20.54
N GLU A 23 5.80 6.16 -20.58
CA GLU A 23 4.56 6.45 -19.86
C GLU A 23 4.73 6.42 -18.34
N LEU A 24 5.62 5.58 -17.83
CA LEU A 24 5.99 5.57 -16.41
C LEU A 24 6.82 6.81 -16.04
N TYR A 25 7.74 7.26 -16.89
CA TYR A 25 8.49 8.50 -16.69
C TYR A 25 7.57 9.73 -16.71
N ASP A 26 6.59 9.78 -17.61
CA ASP A 26 5.63 10.88 -17.69
C ASP A 26 4.76 10.93 -16.42
N LEU A 27 4.30 9.75 -15.95
CA LEU A 27 3.56 9.64 -14.69
C LEU A 27 4.42 10.00 -13.47
N GLU A 28 5.71 9.64 -13.49
CA GLU A 28 6.67 10.04 -12.46
C GLU A 28 6.87 11.55 -12.47
N GLU A 29 7.09 12.18 -13.63
CA GLU A 29 7.26 13.62 -13.75
C GLU A 29 5.99 14.38 -13.32
N GLU A 30 4.81 13.87 -13.64
CA GLU A 30 3.52 14.39 -13.16
C GLU A 30 3.37 14.22 -11.63
N TYR A 31 3.74 13.06 -11.09
CA TYR A 31 3.78 12.80 -9.64
C TYR A 31 4.70 13.77 -8.91
N TYR A 32 5.93 13.97 -9.38
CA TYR A 32 6.88 14.88 -8.74
C TYR A 32 6.52 16.36 -8.92
N SER A 33 6.07 16.77 -10.11
CA SER A 33 5.64 18.15 -10.34
C SER A 33 4.41 18.54 -9.49
N SER A 34 3.55 17.57 -9.13
CA SER A 34 2.46 17.79 -8.18
C SER A 34 2.92 17.93 -6.72
N ALA A 35 3.87 17.09 -6.27
CA ALA A 35 4.42 17.15 -4.92
C ALA A 35 5.14 18.48 -4.64
N PHE A 36 5.85 19.03 -5.64
CA PHE A 36 6.53 20.33 -5.52
C PHE A 36 5.58 21.55 -5.64
N LYS A 37 4.34 21.38 -6.11
CA LYS A 37 3.32 22.45 -6.07
C LYS A 37 2.77 22.69 -4.67
N LEU A 38 2.92 21.74 -3.73
CA LEU A 38 2.45 21.87 -2.34
C LEU A 38 3.45 22.62 -1.42
N THR A 39 4.72 22.75 -1.83
CA THR A 39 5.75 23.44 -1.03
C THR A 39 5.66 24.98 -0.91
N PRO A 40 4.91 25.77 -1.73
CA PRO A 40 4.81 27.22 -1.49
C PRO A 40 3.73 27.62 -0.48
N ILE A 41 2.71 26.79 -0.25
CA ILE A 41 1.52 27.19 0.54
C ILE A 41 1.81 27.14 2.05
N ILE A 42 2.67 26.25 2.51
CA ILE A 42 3.02 26.13 3.95
C ILE A 42 3.94 27.29 4.42
N ILE A 43 4.60 28.02 3.52
CA ILE A 43 5.50 29.14 3.91
C ILE A 43 4.74 30.43 4.23
N GLN A 44 3.47 30.59 3.83
CA GLN A 44 2.73 31.84 4.07
C GLN A 44 1.86 31.87 5.34
N ALA A 45 1.78 30.77 6.10
CA ALA A 45 0.91 30.69 7.28
C ALA A 45 1.63 30.61 8.65
N VAL A 46 2.97 30.70 8.69
CA VAL A 46 3.70 30.69 9.96
C VAL A 46 4.06 32.11 10.38
N ASN A 47 3.35 32.61 11.39
CA ASN A 47 3.63 33.86 12.08
C ASN A 47 5.09 33.84 12.61
N PRO A 48 5.96 34.84 12.34
CA PRO A 48 7.40 34.76 12.64
C PRO A 48 7.78 34.73 14.13
N GLU A 49 6.81 34.79 15.04
CA GLU A 49 7.05 34.99 16.47
C GLU A 49 7.16 33.70 17.31
N TYR A 50 7.13 32.51 16.70
CA TYR A 50 7.20 31.22 17.42
C TYR A 50 8.43 30.35 17.10
N LEU A 51 9.44 30.87 16.40
CA LEU A 51 10.64 30.13 15.97
C LEU A 51 11.84 30.25 16.93
N GLU A 52 11.65 30.08 18.25
CA GLU A 52 12.77 30.07 19.19
C GLU A 52 12.91 28.85 20.12
N ASN A 53 12.17 27.74 19.94
CA ASN A 53 12.32 26.63 20.91
C ASN A 53 12.33 25.16 20.45
N GLU A 54 12.56 24.83 19.18
CA GLU A 54 12.73 23.41 18.78
C GLU A 54 13.90 23.11 17.82
N SER A 55 15.02 23.81 17.96
CA SER A 55 16.20 23.60 17.09
C SER A 55 17.20 22.55 17.58
N PHE A 56 16.85 21.69 18.56
CA PHE A 56 17.83 20.77 19.19
C PHE A 56 17.74 19.30 18.78
N HIS A 57 16.83 18.87 17.90
CA HIS A 57 16.76 17.46 17.44
C HIS A 57 17.01 17.24 15.94
N VAL A 58 17.07 18.31 15.13
CA VAL A 58 17.34 18.18 13.68
C VAL A 58 18.86 18.26 13.36
N ILE A 59 19.68 18.71 14.30
CA ILE A 59 21.14 18.93 14.09
C ILE A 59 21.97 17.64 14.26
N GLU A 60 21.45 16.59 14.91
CA GLU A 60 22.21 15.33 15.06
C GLU A 60 22.17 14.43 13.80
N CYS A 61 21.09 14.44 13.01
CA CYS A 61 21.03 13.62 11.79
C CYS A 61 22.00 14.10 10.69
N VAL A 62 22.25 15.41 10.58
CA VAL A 62 23.18 15.96 9.58
C VAL A 62 24.65 15.70 9.99
N LYS A 63 24.94 15.62 11.29
CA LYS A 63 26.30 15.28 11.78
C LYS A 63 26.71 13.85 11.43
N VAL A 64 25.78 12.89 11.49
CA VAL A 64 26.10 11.48 11.19
C VAL A 64 26.41 11.27 9.70
N SER A 65 25.76 12.00 8.81
CA SER A 65 26.05 11.95 7.37
C SER A 65 27.38 12.60 6.98
N LEU A 66 27.86 13.60 7.75
CA LEU A 66 29.13 14.27 7.48
C LEU A 66 30.35 13.46 7.98
N ILE A 67 30.17 12.63 9.02
CA ILE A 67 31.24 11.78 9.56
C ILE A 67 31.59 10.63 8.60
N HIS A 68 30.64 10.14 7.80
CA HIS A 68 30.91 9.14 6.75
C HIS A 68 31.65 9.70 5.54
N LEU A 69 31.58 11.02 5.29
CA LEU A 69 32.24 11.68 4.17
C LEU A 69 33.70 12.08 4.46
N LEU A 70 34.16 12.01 5.72
CA LEU A 70 35.47 12.52 6.14
C LEU A 70 36.48 11.47 6.64
N GLY A 71 36.19 10.16 6.51
CA GLY A 71 37.20 9.11 6.65
C GLY A 71 38.05 9.18 7.93
N ILE A 72 37.42 9.26 9.11
CA ILE A 72 38.12 9.17 10.40
C ILE A 72 37.94 7.76 10.96
N GLY A 73 39.07 7.11 11.25
CA GLY A 73 39.21 5.69 11.55
C GLY A 73 38.48 5.20 12.80
N GLU A 74 38.07 3.94 12.72
CA GLU A 74 37.47 3.13 13.77
C GLU A 74 38.43 2.91 14.94
N GLU A 75 37.96 3.04 16.18
CA GLU A 75 38.11 2.02 17.22
C GLU A 75 37.25 2.36 18.46
N ASN A 76 36.49 1.36 18.91
CA ASN A 76 35.78 1.28 20.21
C ASN A 76 34.39 1.94 20.38
N ILE A 77 33.42 1.54 19.55
CA ILE A 77 32.02 1.39 19.99
C ILE A 77 31.50 0.00 19.56
N LYS A 78 32.09 -1.06 20.13
CA LYS A 78 31.58 -2.43 20.09
C LYS A 78 31.16 -2.85 21.49
N ARG A 79 29.91 -2.55 21.87
CA ARG A 79 29.03 -3.31 22.79
C ARG A 79 27.78 -2.50 23.12
N ARG A 80 26.77 -2.62 22.25
CA ARG A 80 25.31 -2.40 22.42
C ARG A 80 24.72 -1.96 21.07
N LYS A 81 24.72 -2.87 20.10
CA LYS A 81 23.89 -2.81 18.89
C LYS A 81 23.47 -4.23 18.58
N ASN A 82 22.47 -4.68 19.33
CA ASN A 82 21.53 -5.74 19.01
C ASN A 82 20.41 -5.56 20.04
N GLU A 83 19.16 -5.50 19.57
CA GLU A 83 17.90 -5.47 20.34
C GLU A 83 17.13 -4.13 20.51
N SER A 84 17.46 -3.01 19.87
CA SER A 84 16.65 -1.79 20.11
C SER A 84 16.48 -0.77 18.97
N LEU A 85 16.57 -1.19 17.69
CA LEU A 85 16.35 -0.27 16.56
C LEU A 85 15.19 -0.63 15.60
N ASP A 86 14.32 -1.56 15.99
CA ASP A 86 13.13 -1.94 15.19
C ASP A 86 11.80 -1.60 15.90
N ILE A 87 11.78 -0.72 16.91
CA ILE A 87 10.58 -0.48 17.74
C ILE A 87 10.14 1.00 17.83
N ILE A 88 10.86 1.96 17.24
CA ILE A 88 10.46 3.38 17.30
C ILE A 88 10.21 3.94 15.91
N ASP A 89 9.24 3.37 15.19
CA ASP A 89 8.62 4.02 14.02
C ASP A 89 7.10 3.83 13.97
N ASN A 90 6.47 3.27 15.00
CA ASN A 90 5.02 3.08 15.04
C ASN A 90 4.44 3.63 16.35
N LEU A 91 3.61 4.67 16.18
CA LEU A 91 2.89 5.48 17.17
C LEU A 91 3.66 6.63 17.82
N SER A 92 3.48 7.83 17.26
CA SER A 92 3.50 9.07 18.04
C SER A 92 2.05 9.56 18.19
N CYS A 93 1.44 9.42 19.37
CA CYS A 93 0.16 10.09 19.64
C CYS A 93 0.45 11.52 20.12
N TYR A 94 -0.19 12.52 19.51
CA TYR A 94 -0.14 13.90 20.03
C TYR A 94 -0.91 13.99 21.36
N SER A 95 -0.56 14.98 22.18
CA SER A 95 -1.14 15.21 23.51
C SER A 95 -2.66 15.46 23.52
N ASP A 96 -3.27 15.66 22.35
CA ASP A 96 -4.71 15.90 22.17
C ASP A 96 -5.52 14.61 21.87
N GLY A 97 -4.91 13.43 21.99
CA GLY A 97 -5.64 12.15 21.94
C GLY A 97 -5.98 11.65 20.53
N GLN A 98 -5.57 12.36 19.48
CA GLN A 98 -5.49 11.81 18.13
C GLN A 98 -4.15 11.09 17.96
N CYS A 99 -4.20 9.76 17.90
CA CYS A 99 -3.04 8.98 17.48
C CYS A 99 -2.81 9.19 15.99
N LEU A 100 -1.55 9.44 15.61
CA LEU A 100 -1.17 9.61 14.21
C LEU A 100 -1.58 8.36 13.43
N SER A 101 -2.27 8.56 12.32
CA SER A 101 -2.39 7.56 11.26
C SER A 101 -1.00 7.02 10.94
N CYS A 102 -0.89 5.72 10.66
CA CYS A 102 0.31 5.09 10.09
C CYS A 102 1.01 6.03 9.08
N LEU A 103 2.33 6.16 9.18
CA LEU A 103 3.15 6.90 8.21
C LEU A 103 4.23 5.98 7.63
N HIS A 104 4.24 5.81 6.32
CA HIS A 104 5.32 5.15 5.59
C HIS A 104 6.10 6.19 4.80
N ARG A 105 7.31 6.51 5.27
CA ARG A 105 8.17 7.56 4.69
C ARG A 105 7.48 8.93 4.57
N GLY A 106 6.65 9.28 5.56
CA GLY A 106 5.91 10.55 5.60
C GLY A 106 4.64 10.57 4.75
N VAL A 107 4.25 9.45 4.14
CA VAL A 107 2.98 9.28 3.43
C VAL A 107 2.02 8.51 4.33
N GLU A 108 0.77 8.98 4.44
CA GLU A 108 -0.29 8.32 5.20
C GLU A 108 -0.49 6.88 4.72
N CYS A 109 -0.54 5.94 5.68
CA CYS A 109 -0.85 4.54 5.46
C CYS A 109 -1.99 4.01 6.32
N ILE A 110 -2.37 2.76 6.03
CA ILE A 110 -3.47 2.09 6.72
C ILE A 110 -2.95 1.47 8.01
N ASP A 111 -3.57 1.82 9.13
CA ASP A 111 -3.34 1.16 10.41
C ASP A 111 -3.79 -0.30 10.39
N TYR A 112 -3.10 -1.15 11.15
CA TYR A 112 -3.49 -2.54 11.33
C TYR A 112 -3.02 -3.10 12.67
N GLU A 113 -3.73 -4.11 13.16
CA GLU A 113 -3.32 -4.93 14.29
C GLU A 113 -2.77 -6.27 13.78
N VAL A 114 -1.58 -6.67 14.24
CA VAL A 114 -1.04 -8.00 13.95
C VAL A 114 -1.62 -9.00 14.94
N LEU A 115 -2.50 -9.88 14.46
CA LEU A 115 -3.16 -10.91 15.27
C LEU A 115 -2.26 -12.12 15.52
N THR A 116 -1.46 -12.52 14.52
CA THR A 116 -0.53 -13.66 14.64
C THR A 116 0.66 -13.46 13.72
N ARG A 117 1.86 -13.76 14.21
CA ARG A 117 3.10 -13.75 13.43
C ARG A 117 3.52 -15.19 13.13
N HIS A 118 3.67 -15.50 11.85
CA HIS A 118 4.33 -16.72 11.38
C HIS A 118 5.73 -16.36 10.88
N PRO A 119 6.63 -17.34 10.67
CA PRO A 119 8.00 -17.05 10.21
C PRO A 119 8.07 -16.29 8.88
N GLU A 120 7.05 -16.41 8.03
CA GLU A 120 7.09 -15.94 6.64
C GLU A 120 5.89 -15.08 6.23
N TYR A 121 4.92 -14.89 7.13
CA TYR A 121 3.72 -14.09 6.90
C TYR A 121 3.06 -13.71 8.24
N GLU A 122 2.14 -12.75 8.20
CA GLU A 122 1.38 -12.28 9.35
C GLU A 122 -0.12 -12.41 9.08
N GLU A 123 -0.91 -12.65 10.13
CA GLU A 123 -2.35 -12.39 10.09
C GLU A 123 -2.60 -11.01 10.69
N ARG A 124 -3.24 -10.13 9.91
CA ARG A 124 -3.50 -8.73 10.27
C ARG A 124 -4.99 -8.42 10.22
N GLN A 125 -5.45 -7.59 11.15
CA GLN A 125 -6.77 -6.99 11.17
C GLN A 125 -6.65 -5.52 10.76
N TYR A 126 -7.36 -5.14 9.70
CA TYR A 126 -7.45 -3.76 9.23
C TYR A 126 -8.79 -3.15 9.66
N PRO A 127 -8.84 -1.83 9.91
CA PRO A 127 -10.08 -1.10 10.16
C PRO A 127 -10.93 -1.00 8.89
N ALA A 128 -12.07 -0.32 8.99
CA ALA A 128 -12.84 0.04 7.80
C ALA A 128 -12.02 1.02 6.94
N THR A 129 -12.06 0.88 5.62
CA THR A 129 -11.32 1.74 4.69
C THR A 129 -12.21 2.16 3.53
N VAL A 130 -11.86 3.28 2.90
CA VAL A 130 -12.49 3.74 1.65
C VAL A 130 -11.42 3.80 0.58
N TRP A 131 -11.74 3.23 -0.59
CA TRP A 131 -10.85 3.19 -1.74
C TRP A 131 -11.51 3.82 -2.95
N ILE A 132 -10.74 4.54 -3.76
CA ILE A 132 -11.11 4.86 -5.14
C ILE A 132 -10.46 3.83 -6.06
N SER A 133 -11.25 3.22 -6.95
CA SER A 133 -10.85 2.04 -7.69
C SER A 133 -11.16 2.15 -9.17
N ALA A 134 -10.36 1.47 -9.98
CA ALA A 134 -10.54 1.29 -11.42
C ALA A 134 -10.33 -0.19 -11.76
N LYS A 135 -10.97 -0.68 -12.84
CA LYS A 135 -10.85 -2.08 -13.27
C LYS A 135 -10.40 -2.21 -14.73
N GLU A 136 -9.59 -3.22 -15.01
CA GLU A 136 -9.20 -3.63 -16.37
C GLU A 136 -9.08 -5.16 -16.44
N THR A 137 -9.51 -5.74 -17.55
CA THR A 137 -9.33 -7.16 -17.86
C THR A 137 -8.36 -7.25 -19.02
N GLY A 138 -7.34 -8.10 -18.90
CA GLY A 138 -6.30 -8.21 -19.91
C GLY A 138 -5.21 -9.20 -19.54
N PRO A 139 -4.33 -9.59 -20.48
CA PRO A 139 -3.35 -10.64 -20.25
C PRO A 139 -2.08 -10.15 -19.53
N SER A 140 -1.86 -8.83 -19.44
CA SER A 140 -0.64 -8.24 -18.85
C SER A 140 -0.97 -7.42 -17.61
N LEU A 141 -0.45 -7.83 -16.45
CA LEU A 141 -0.53 -7.06 -15.21
C LEU A 141 0.15 -5.70 -15.38
N SER A 142 1.33 -5.69 -15.99
CA SER A 142 2.16 -4.48 -16.11
C SER A 142 1.44 -3.37 -16.91
N ARG A 143 0.79 -3.74 -18.02
CA ARG A 143 -0.02 -2.80 -18.82
C ARG A 143 -1.25 -2.31 -18.05
N ALA A 144 -1.97 -3.22 -17.41
CA ALA A 144 -3.15 -2.86 -16.61
C ALA A 144 -2.76 -1.91 -15.46
N GLN A 145 -1.64 -2.15 -14.78
CA GLN A 145 -1.17 -1.29 -13.69
C GLN A 145 -0.91 0.15 -14.16
N ILE A 146 -0.27 0.35 -15.31
CA ILE A 146 -0.02 1.68 -15.87
C ILE A 146 -1.35 2.39 -16.19
N ASN A 147 -2.23 1.73 -16.95
CA ASN A 147 -3.51 2.30 -17.36
C ASN A 147 -4.39 2.68 -16.17
N LEU A 148 -4.50 1.77 -15.20
CA LEU A 148 -5.32 1.97 -14.01
C LEU A 148 -4.73 3.07 -13.11
N TYR A 149 -3.42 3.08 -12.92
CA TYR A 149 -2.76 4.12 -12.13
C TYR A 149 -2.96 5.50 -12.77
N LYS A 150 -2.86 5.63 -14.10
CA LYS A 150 -3.15 6.90 -14.80
C LYS A 150 -4.54 7.45 -14.47
N LYS A 151 -5.57 6.60 -14.50
CA LYS A 151 -6.95 7.03 -14.18
C LYS A 151 -7.06 7.51 -12.72
N LEU A 152 -6.54 6.72 -11.79
CA LEU A 152 -6.57 7.03 -10.36
C LEU A 152 -5.71 8.25 -10.01
N PHE A 153 -4.59 8.42 -10.69
CA PHE A 153 -3.69 9.55 -10.50
C PHE A 153 -4.35 10.87 -10.94
N ARG A 154 -4.99 10.92 -12.11
CA ARG A 154 -5.74 12.11 -12.54
C ARG A 154 -6.79 12.53 -11.52
N TYR A 155 -7.52 11.57 -10.94
CA TYR A 155 -8.52 11.85 -9.90
C TYR A 155 -7.92 12.58 -8.69
N ILE A 156 -6.80 12.10 -8.15
CA ILE A 156 -6.13 12.76 -7.01
C ILE A 156 -5.45 14.08 -7.40
N GLN A 157 -5.21 14.31 -8.69
CA GLN A 157 -4.68 15.55 -9.26
C GLN A 157 -5.76 16.59 -9.64
N GLY A 158 -7.01 16.38 -9.22
CA GLY A 158 -8.08 17.35 -9.45
C GLY A 158 -9.01 17.02 -10.61
N ASP A 159 -8.88 15.86 -11.28
CA ASP A 159 -9.89 15.39 -12.24
C ASP A 159 -11.09 14.78 -11.50
N ASN A 160 -11.77 15.65 -10.77
CA ASN A 160 -12.95 15.39 -9.97
C ASN A 160 -13.85 16.64 -9.99
N LEU A 161 -15.12 16.49 -9.64
CA LEU A 161 -16.11 17.57 -9.80
C LEU A 161 -15.80 18.85 -9.02
N LYS A 162 -14.90 18.79 -8.03
CA LYS A 162 -14.49 19.95 -7.24
C LYS A 162 -13.17 20.56 -7.71
N GLY A 163 -12.43 19.92 -8.60
CA GLY A 163 -11.08 20.36 -8.98
C GLY A 163 -10.07 20.26 -7.83
N GLU A 164 -10.36 19.45 -6.80
CA GLU A 164 -9.58 19.40 -5.57
C GLU A 164 -8.44 18.39 -5.67
N PHE A 165 -7.24 18.80 -5.21
CA PHE A 165 -6.12 17.88 -5.05
C PHE A 165 -6.31 17.04 -3.80
N ILE A 166 -6.04 15.75 -3.91
CA ILE A 166 -6.16 14.80 -2.81
C ILE A 166 -4.76 14.28 -2.49
N ASN A 167 -4.40 14.30 -1.20
CA ASN A 167 -3.12 13.78 -0.76
C ASN A 167 -2.99 12.29 -1.11
N SER A 168 -1.82 11.91 -1.64
CA SER A 168 -1.53 10.51 -1.91
C SER A 168 -1.34 9.74 -0.61
N THR A 169 -1.72 8.47 -0.62
CA THR A 169 -1.66 7.53 0.50
C THR A 169 -0.97 6.24 0.04
N THR A 170 -0.65 5.37 1.00
CA THR A 170 0.04 4.11 0.71
C THR A 170 -0.50 2.96 1.56
N PRO A 171 -0.61 1.71 1.05
CA PRO A 171 -0.18 1.26 -0.26
C PRO A 171 -1.16 1.60 -1.38
N THR A 172 -0.65 1.62 -2.62
CA THR A 172 -1.51 1.34 -3.78
C THR A 172 -1.73 -0.16 -3.84
N ARG A 173 -2.99 -0.56 -4.03
CA ARG A 173 -3.41 -1.95 -3.98
C ARG A 173 -3.97 -2.39 -5.32
N THR A 174 -3.50 -3.50 -5.87
CA THR A 174 -4.09 -4.16 -7.04
C THR A 174 -4.65 -5.52 -6.66
N LYS A 175 -5.97 -5.67 -6.68
CA LYS A 175 -6.64 -6.98 -6.60
C LYS A 175 -6.47 -7.70 -7.93
N VAL A 176 -5.93 -8.90 -7.88
CA VAL A 176 -5.83 -9.81 -9.02
C VAL A 176 -6.86 -10.91 -8.84
N ILE A 177 -7.75 -11.04 -9.82
CA ILE A 177 -8.69 -12.16 -9.95
C ILE A 177 -8.17 -13.00 -11.11
N PRO A 178 -7.43 -14.10 -10.84
CA PRO A 178 -6.91 -14.97 -11.87
C PRO A 178 -8.06 -15.58 -12.66
N CYS A 179 -7.91 -15.68 -13.98
CA CYS A 179 -8.85 -16.47 -14.72
C CYS A 179 -8.62 -17.97 -14.46
N ARG A 180 -9.70 -18.68 -14.14
CA ARG A 180 -9.73 -20.14 -13.98
C ARG A 180 -10.62 -20.72 -15.06
N GLY A 181 -10.04 -21.26 -16.13
CA GLY A 181 -10.83 -21.79 -17.23
C GLY A 181 -10.05 -22.01 -18.52
N ASP A 182 -10.78 -21.96 -19.63
CA ASP A 182 -10.31 -22.20 -20.98
C ASP A 182 -9.18 -21.24 -21.40
N SER A 183 -8.37 -21.64 -22.37
CA SER A 183 -7.12 -20.97 -22.77
C SER A 183 -7.26 -19.54 -23.30
N LEU A 184 -8.49 -19.04 -23.46
CA LEU A 184 -8.82 -17.71 -24.00
C LEU A 184 -9.20 -16.67 -22.93
N CYS A 185 -9.21 -17.03 -21.65
CA CYS A 185 -9.74 -16.14 -20.63
C CYS A 185 -8.64 -15.31 -19.94
N GLU A 186 -8.94 -14.04 -19.67
CA GLU A 186 -7.98 -13.07 -19.16
C GLU A 186 -8.24 -12.74 -17.68
N PRO A 187 -7.19 -12.54 -16.87
CA PRO A 187 -7.34 -12.10 -15.49
C PRO A 187 -7.93 -10.70 -15.43
N THR A 188 -8.61 -10.41 -14.31
CA THR A 188 -9.13 -9.07 -14.02
C THR A 188 -8.31 -8.42 -12.92
N TYR A 189 -7.94 -7.17 -13.14
CA TYR A 189 -7.18 -6.33 -12.24
C TYR A 189 -8.05 -5.18 -11.75
N ILE A 190 -8.08 -4.98 -10.44
CA ILE A 190 -8.75 -3.83 -9.83
C ILE A 190 -7.71 -3.09 -9.00
N MET A 191 -7.26 -1.93 -9.49
CA MET A 191 -6.33 -1.08 -8.75
C MET A 191 -7.12 -0.12 -7.87
N SER A 192 -6.56 0.22 -6.72
CA SER A 192 -7.22 1.04 -5.70
C SER A 192 -6.20 1.94 -5.01
N LEU A 193 -6.55 3.21 -4.84
CA LEU A 193 -5.87 4.16 -3.96
C LEU A 193 -6.70 4.36 -2.71
N LEU A 194 -6.04 4.35 -1.55
CA LEU A 194 -6.70 4.59 -0.28
C LEU A 194 -7.11 6.07 -0.21
N ILE A 195 -8.34 6.35 0.19
CA ILE A 195 -8.74 7.72 0.49
C ILE A 195 -8.13 8.11 1.85
N PRO A 196 -7.53 9.30 1.99
CA PRO A 196 -7.10 9.84 3.27
C PRO A 196 -8.19 9.78 4.35
N ASN A 197 -7.81 9.49 5.59
CA ASN A 197 -8.78 9.32 6.68
C ASN A 197 -9.58 10.61 6.97
N ASP A 198 -8.99 11.78 6.73
CA ASP A 198 -9.64 13.08 6.89
C ASP A 198 -10.77 13.34 5.88
N LEU A 199 -10.92 12.49 4.85
CA LEU A 199 -11.98 12.58 3.84
C LEU A 199 -13.12 11.56 3.99
N TYR A 200 -13.11 10.71 5.04
CA TYR A 200 -14.04 9.57 5.16
C TYR A 200 -15.52 9.94 5.35
N ASP A 201 -15.81 11.12 5.90
CA ASP A 201 -17.17 11.64 6.13
C ASP A 201 -17.82 12.19 4.83
N ASP A 202 -17.69 11.42 3.74
CA ASP A 202 -18.22 11.72 2.40
C ASP A 202 -17.70 13.03 1.80
N MET A 203 -16.53 13.47 2.27
CA MET A 203 -15.88 14.68 1.79
C MET A 203 -15.08 14.46 0.51
N PHE A 204 -14.77 13.20 0.17
CA PHE A 204 -14.02 12.86 -1.04
C PHE A 204 -14.76 13.34 -2.32
N PRO A 205 -14.08 14.06 -3.22
CA PRO A 205 -14.67 14.54 -4.47
C PRO A 205 -15.23 13.42 -5.36
N ILE A 206 -16.30 13.69 -6.09
CA ILE A 206 -16.85 12.75 -7.07
C ILE A 206 -15.92 12.73 -8.30
N PRO A 207 -15.45 11.57 -8.79
CA PRO A 207 -14.64 11.50 -10.00
C PRO A 207 -15.42 11.94 -11.23
N THR A 208 -14.74 12.60 -12.18
CA THR A 208 -15.28 12.92 -13.51
C THR A 208 -15.24 11.72 -14.45
N ASP A 209 -14.24 10.84 -14.27
CA ASP A 209 -14.08 9.58 -14.99
C ASP A 209 -15.12 8.55 -14.50
N VAL A 210 -16.02 8.14 -15.39
CA VAL A 210 -17.12 7.19 -15.11
C VAL A 210 -16.65 5.76 -14.85
N ASP A 211 -15.40 5.43 -15.17
CA ASP A 211 -14.83 4.11 -14.89
C ASP A 211 -14.28 4.00 -13.46
N LEU A 212 -14.21 5.12 -12.73
CA LEU A 212 -13.80 5.16 -11.34
C LEU A 212 -14.99 4.93 -10.39
N PHE A 213 -14.77 4.15 -9.34
CA PHE A 213 -15.80 3.85 -8.35
C PHE A 213 -15.21 3.74 -6.95
N PHE A 214 -16.02 4.08 -5.94
CA PHE A 214 -15.62 3.94 -4.54
C PHE A 214 -15.95 2.54 -3.99
N GLU A 215 -14.99 1.95 -3.28
CA GLU A 215 -15.16 0.71 -2.51
C GLU A 215 -15.04 1.03 -1.02
N ARG A 216 -16.16 0.92 -0.29
CA ARG A 216 -16.15 0.92 1.18
C ARG A 216 -15.91 -0.49 1.67
N GLU A 217 -14.76 -0.71 2.27
CA GLU A 217 -14.36 -1.99 2.81
C GLU A 217 -14.58 -1.99 4.33
N PRO A 218 -15.46 -2.86 4.86
CA PRO A 218 -15.61 -3.00 6.31
C PRO A 218 -14.33 -3.57 6.93
N PRO A 219 -14.17 -3.56 8.27
CA PRO A 219 -13.00 -4.14 8.92
C PRO A 219 -12.70 -5.54 8.41
N LYS A 220 -11.47 -5.76 7.95
CA LYS A 220 -11.13 -6.95 7.16
C LYS A 220 -9.82 -7.56 7.63
N ARG A 221 -9.78 -8.90 7.57
CA ARG A 221 -8.57 -9.65 7.90
C ARG A 221 -7.85 -10.09 6.65
N TYR A 222 -6.53 -10.01 6.73
CA TYR A 222 -5.63 -10.46 5.68
C TYR A 222 -4.54 -11.33 6.27
N VAL A 223 -4.14 -12.36 5.52
CA VAL A 223 -2.81 -12.92 5.65
C VAL A 223 -1.88 -12.16 4.72
N VAL A 224 -0.73 -11.74 5.23
CA VAL A 224 0.16 -10.79 4.57
C VAL A 224 1.58 -11.30 4.55
N ARG A 225 2.20 -11.29 3.38
CA ARG A 225 3.62 -11.58 3.19
C ARG A 225 4.32 -10.37 2.60
N SER A 226 5.35 -9.90 3.29
CA SER A 226 6.15 -8.74 2.87
C SER A 226 7.46 -9.19 2.21
N PHE A 227 7.91 -8.44 1.20
CA PHE A 227 9.18 -8.69 0.50
C PHE A 227 9.72 -7.40 -0.13
N GLY A 228 11.03 -7.39 -0.42
CA GLY A 228 11.72 -6.21 -0.95
C GLY A 228 11.95 -6.20 -2.46
N GLY A 229 12.44 -5.06 -2.96
CA GLY A 229 12.94 -4.90 -4.33
C GLY A 229 11.93 -4.33 -5.33
N ARG A 230 12.25 -4.42 -6.62
CA ARG A 230 11.36 -4.05 -7.74
C ARG A 230 10.84 -5.33 -8.40
N PRO A 231 9.69 -5.86 -7.97
CA PRO A 231 9.18 -7.10 -8.52
C PRO A 231 8.86 -6.99 -10.00
N SER A 232 9.34 -7.96 -10.78
CA SER A 232 8.75 -8.28 -12.08
C SER A 232 7.35 -8.87 -11.89
N GLU A 233 6.56 -8.93 -12.97
CA GLU A 233 5.27 -9.63 -12.99
C GLU A 233 5.40 -11.09 -12.52
N SER A 234 6.47 -11.79 -12.93
CA SER A 234 6.76 -13.16 -12.47
C SER A 234 7.11 -13.24 -10.98
N GLN A 235 7.77 -12.23 -10.41
CA GLN A 235 8.09 -12.19 -8.99
C GLN A 235 6.83 -11.98 -8.15
N TRP A 236 5.91 -11.10 -8.58
CA TRP A 236 4.60 -10.93 -7.93
C TRP A 236 3.84 -12.25 -7.86
N VAL A 237 3.76 -12.98 -8.98
CA VAL A 237 3.09 -14.30 -9.04
C VAL A 237 3.79 -15.31 -8.13
N THR A 238 5.12 -15.31 -8.11
CA THR A 238 5.90 -16.22 -7.26
C THR A 238 5.65 -15.98 -5.77
N GLU A 239 5.65 -14.73 -5.31
CA GLU A 239 5.37 -14.40 -3.90
C GLU A 239 3.91 -14.68 -3.54
N ALA A 240 2.97 -14.47 -4.47
CA ALA A 240 1.57 -14.83 -4.27
C ALA A 240 1.37 -16.34 -4.11
N GLN A 241 2.03 -17.15 -4.95
CA GLN A 241 1.97 -18.61 -4.84
C GLN A 241 2.58 -19.09 -3.52
N LYS A 242 3.71 -18.53 -3.09
CA LYS A 242 4.32 -18.86 -1.78
C LYS A 242 3.35 -18.62 -0.63
N LEU A 243 2.67 -17.46 -0.59
CA LEU A 243 1.71 -17.18 0.47
C LEU A 243 0.49 -18.14 0.41
N ALA A 244 0.01 -18.46 -0.81
CA ALA A 244 -1.07 -19.43 -0.98
C ALA A 244 -0.69 -20.84 -0.48
N ASP A 245 0.56 -21.27 -0.71
CA ASP A 245 1.08 -22.56 -0.26
C ASP A 245 1.27 -22.60 1.27
N LEU A 246 1.86 -21.54 1.84
CA LEU A 246 2.05 -21.39 3.29
C LEU A 246 0.73 -21.44 4.07
N THR A 247 -0.35 -20.98 3.44
CA THR A 247 -1.69 -20.90 4.04
C THR A 247 -2.62 -22.01 3.57
N LEU A 248 -2.15 -23.05 2.85
CA LEU A 248 -2.99 -24.09 2.23
C LEU A 248 -3.96 -24.77 3.20
N LYS A 249 -3.57 -24.93 4.47
CA LYS A 249 -4.37 -25.57 5.53
C LYS A 249 -5.32 -24.60 6.25
N ASP A 250 -5.24 -23.30 5.98
CA ASP A 250 -6.13 -22.30 6.56
C ASP A 250 -7.42 -22.17 5.74
N VAL A 251 -8.50 -22.74 6.27
CA VAL A 251 -9.82 -22.79 5.64
C VAL A 251 -10.45 -21.40 5.47
N GLY A 252 -10.00 -20.39 6.22
CA GLY A 252 -10.52 -19.04 6.14
C GLY A 252 -9.95 -18.22 4.98
N VAL A 253 -8.80 -18.63 4.44
CA VAL A 253 -8.04 -17.86 3.45
C VAL A 253 -8.61 -18.04 2.04
N ALA A 254 -8.96 -16.93 1.40
CA ALA A 254 -9.49 -16.89 0.04
C ALA A 254 -8.54 -17.50 -0.98
N ARG A 255 -9.11 -18.00 -2.08
CA ARG A 255 -8.34 -18.69 -3.13
C ARG A 255 -8.62 -18.14 -4.51
N ASP A 256 -9.69 -17.39 -4.69
CA ASP A 256 -10.17 -16.84 -5.95
C ASP A 256 -9.49 -15.52 -6.32
N HIS A 257 -8.79 -14.88 -5.38
CA HIS A 257 -8.09 -13.62 -5.62
C HIS A 257 -6.95 -13.40 -4.61
N TYR A 258 -6.07 -12.47 -4.93
CA TYR A 258 -5.04 -11.94 -4.02
C TYR A 258 -4.80 -10.46 -4.34
N TYR A 259 -4.06 -9.77 -3.50
CA TYR A 259 -3.74 -8.36 -3.66
C TYR A 259 -2.23 -8.15 -3.72
N LEU A 260 -1.81 -7.30 -4.65
CA LEU A 260 -0.46 -6.76 -4.76
C LEU A 260 -0.47 -5.38 -4.14
N ASN A 261 0.45 -5.11 -3.22
CA ASN A 261 0.54 -3.84 -2.52
C ASN A 261 1.96 -3.31 -2.66
N TRP A 262 2.12 -2.16 -3.30
CA TRP A 262 3.40 -1.44 -3.30
C TRP A 262 3.26 -0.21 -2.41
N TYR A 263 4.33 0.10 -1.68
CA TYR A 263 4.31 1.19 -0.71
C TYR A 263 5.08 2.43 -1.18
N ASP A 264 6.16 2.20 -1.91
CA ASP A 264 7.10 3.26 -2.25
C ASP A 264 6.85 3.83 -3.64
N PRO A 265 7.09 5.15 -3.83
CA PRO A 265 6.99 5.79 -5.12
C PRO A 265 8.03 5.25 -6.10
N PRO A 266 7.84 5.46 -7.42
CA PRO A 266 8.69 4.84 -8.43
C PRO A 266 10.20 5.16 -8.33
N LEU A 267 10.59 6.42 -8.00
CA LEU A 267 12.00 6.81 -7.84
C LEU A 267 12.65 6.25 -6.57
N GLN A 268 11.93 5.58 -5.67
CA GLN A 268 12.54 4.94 -4.51
C GLN A 268 13.43 3.77 -4.97
N LEU A 269 14.75 3.98 -5.00
CA LEU A 269 15.69 3.01 -5.58
C LEU A 269 15.95 1.78 -4.70
N PHE A 270 16.02 1.95 -3.38
CA PHE A 270 16.42 0.91 -2.42
C PHE A 270 15.41 0.72 -1.29
N ASN A 271 15.45 -0.42 -0.59
CA ASN A 271 14.61 -0.73 0.58
C ASN A 271 13.12 -0.49 0.34
N ARG A 272 12.64 -0.94 -0.82
CA ARG A 272 11.22 -0.91 -1.15
C ARG A 272 10.46 -1.98 -0.36
N LEU A 273 9.26 -1.65 0.10
CA LEU A 273 8.31 -2.56 0.72
C LEU A 273 7.22 -2.92 -0.30
N ASN A 274 7.07 -4.22 -0.52
CA ASN A 274 5.98 -4.79 -1.29
C ASN A 274 5.31 -5.87 -0.44
N GLU A 275 4.01 -6.06 -0.62
CA GLU A 275 3.27 -7.07 0.12
C GLU A 275 2.25 -7.81 -0.76
N ILE A 276 2.09 -9.11 -0.52
CA ILE A 276 0.94 -9.88 -0.98
C ILE A 276 -0.06 -9.96 0.16
N TRP A 277 -1.32 -9.61 -0.10
CA TRP A 277 -2.42 -9.86 0.84
C TRP A 277 -3.41 -10.87 0.28
N ILE A 278 -3.92 -11.77 1.12
CA ILE A 278 -5.05 -12.65 0.80
C ILE A 278 -6.08 -12.50 1.92
N THR A 279 -7.35 -12.34 1.55
CA THR A 279 -8.42 -12.15 2.53
C THR A 279 -8.62 -13.38 3.38
N LYS A 280 -8.86 -13.19 4.67
CA LYS A 280 -9.19 -14.25 5.61
C LYS A 280 -10.58 -14.01 6.20
N SER A 281 -11.49 -14.94 5.94
CA SER A 281 -12.82 -14.91 6.54
C SER A 281 -12.75 -15.29 8.02
N ILE A 282 -13.48 -14.54 8.85
CA ILE A 282 -13.68 -14.91 10.25
C ILE A 282 -14.67 -16.07 10.24
N LYS A 283 -14.25 -17.27 10.66
CA LYS A 283 -15.22 -18.32 11.03
C LYS A 283 -16.12 -17.74 12.11
N LYS A 284 -17.38 -17.44 11.78
CA LYS A 284 -18.39 -17.15 12.81
C LYS A 284 -18.36 -18.35 13.75
N LYS A 285 -17.99 -18.14 15.03
CA LYS A 285 -18.18 -19.15 16.07
C LYS A 285 -19.64 -19.58 16.00
N THR A 286 -19.85 -20.78 15.47
CA THR A 286 -21.16 -21.25 15.04
C THR A 286 -21.89 -21.76 16.29
N ASN A 287 -23.01 -21.14 16.63
CA ASN A 287 -24.07 -21.58 17.55
C ASN A 287 -23.75 -21.95 19.02
N GLU A 288 -22.53 -22.33 19.41
CA GLU A 288 -22.23 -22.69 20.81
C GLU A 288 -22.17 -21.49 21.76
N GLN A 289 -21.65 -20.34 21.29
CA GLN A 289 -21.66 -19.10 22.09
C GLN A 289 -23.05 -18.45 22.16
N LYS A 290 -23.88 -18.59 21.12
CA LYS A 290 -25.27 -18.16 21.17
C LYS A 290 -26.10 -19.03 22.11
N LYS A 291 -25.79 -20.33 22.18
CA LYS A 291 -26.37 -21.23 23.18
C LYS A 291 -25.93 -20.87 24.59
N PHE A 292 -24.64 -20.58 24.81
CA PHE A 292 -24.15 -20.15 26.12
C PHE A 292 -24.80 -18.84 26.62
N ILE A 293 -24.99 -17.84 25.74
CA ILE A 293 -25.67 -16.59 26.08
C ILE A 293 -27.18 -16.80 26.32
N ARG A 294 -27.82 -17.71 25.57
CA ARG A 294 -29.24 -18.04 25.76
C ARG A 294 -29.46 -18.82 27.06
N ASP A 295 -28.61 -19.81 27.33
CA ASP A 295 -28.68 -20.64 28.54
C ASP A 295 -28.35 -19.81 29.81
N GLN A 296 -27.49 -18.78 29.72
CA GLN A 296 -27.27 -17.83 30.83
C GLN A 296 -28.43 -16.86 31.04
N ASN A 297 -29.16 -16.47 29.99
CA ASN A 297 -30.34 -15.62 30.13
C ASN A 297 -31.55 -16.42 30.66
N ASP A 298 -31.72 -17.68 30.26
CA ASP A 298 -32.78 -18.56 30.79
C ASP A 298 -32.57 -18.90 32.29
N LEU A 299 -31.31 -18.93 32.78
CA LEU A 299 -31.00 -19.10 34.22
C LEU A 299 -31.29 -17.84 35.06
N ASN A 300 -31.24 -16.65 34.44
CA ASN A 300 -31.52 -15.38 35.11
C ASN A 300 -33.02 -15.00 35.10
N GLU A 301 -33.85 -15.68 34.31
CA GLU A 301 -35.32 -15.52 34.35
C GLU A 301 -36.02 -16.45 35.37
N VAL A 302 -35.28 -17.36 36.00
CA VAL A 302 -35.81 -18.33 36.99
C VAL A 302 -35.39 -18.00 38.44
N CYS A 303 -34.65 -16.91 38.66
CA CYS A 303 -34.28 -16.42 40.01
C CYS A 303 -35.02 -15.12 40.37
#